data_AF-A0A1N7CC97-F1
#
_entry.id   AF-A0A1N7CC97-F1
#
_cell.length_a   1.000
_cell.length_b   1.000
_cell.length_c   1.000
_cell.angle_alpha   90.00
_cell.angle_beta   90.00
_cell.angle_gamma   90.00
#
_symmetry.space_group_name_H-M   'P 1'
#
loop_
_entity.id
_entity.type
_entity.pdbx_description
1 polymer ?
#
loop_
_entity_poly.entity_id
_entity_poly.type
_entity_poly.pdbx_seq_one_letter_code
_entity_poly.pdbx_strand_id
1 'polypeptide(L)' 'MCPHEPACPNADAKDREAARTIACHPEQGWSLLCNGVVLFEDTGELLPDGGVIAPHRPTDMAISAA' A
#
# COMPACT_ATOMS: atom_id res chain seq x y z
N MET A 1 12.95 -13.70 -5.21
CA MET A 1 13.87 -12.65 -5.68
C MET A 1 13.13 -11.84 -6.74
N CYS A 2 12.96 -10.54 -6.53
CA CYS A 2 12.30 -9.65 -7.49
C CYS A 2 13.17 -9.46 -8.75
N PRO A 3 12.64 -9.57 -9.98
CA PRO A 3 13.43 -9.41 -11.21
C PRO A 3 13.51 -7.96 -11.71
N HIS A 4 12.94 -6.99 -10.99
CA HIS A 4 12.92 -5.57 -11.41
C HIS A 4 14.26 -4.87 -11.15
N GLU A 5 14.62 -3.93 -12.04
CA GLU A 5 15.77 -3.04 -11.89
C GLU A 5 15.27 -1.57 -11.96
N PRO A 6 15.46 -0.76 -10.90
CA PRO A 6 16.01 -1.13 -9.59
C PRO A 6 15.13 -2.16 -8.85
N ALA A 7 15.74 -2.89 -7.92
CA ALA A 7 15.04 -3.86 -7.09
C ALA A 7 13.89 -3.19 -6.31
N CYS A 8 12.75 -3.86 -6.21
CA CYS A 8 11.65 -3.38 -5.40
C CYS A 8 12.04 -3.35 -3.90
N PRO A 9 11.57 -2.35 -3.14
CA PRO A 9 11.75 -2.31 -1.70
C PRO A 9 11.08 -3.51 -1.02
N ASN A 10 11.60 -3.89 0.15
CA ASN A 10 10.97 -4.91 1.00
C ASN A 10 9.60 -4.39 1.51
N ALA A 11 8.66 -5.30 1.76
CA ALA A 11 7.39 -4.99 2.40
C ALA A 11 7.55 -4.32 3.77
N ASP A 12 8.65 -4.56 4.49
CA ASP A 12 8.91 -3.90 5.78
C ASP A 12 9.53 -2.49 5.65
N ALA A 13 9.95 -2.10 4.44
CA ALA A 13 10.58 -0.80 4.21
C ALA A 13 9.57 0.35 4.33
N LYS A 14 10.06 1.56 4.64
CA LYS A 14 9.20 2.76 4.77
C LYS A 14 8.55 3.16 3.45
N ASP A 15 9.22 2.88 2.34
CA ASP A 15 8.85 3.16 0.97
C ASP A 15 8.30 1.92 0.25
N ARG A 16 7.71 0.96 0.98
CA ARG A 16 7.22 -0.32 0.42
C ARG A 16 6.23 -0.14 -0.75
N GLU A 17 5.47 0.95 -0.76
CA GLU A 17 4.52 1.31 -1.82
C GLU A 17 5.20 1.62 -3.17
N ALA A 18 6.51 1.89 -3.18
CA ALA A 18 7.28 2.10 -4.41
C ALA A 18 7.61 0.79 -5.15
N ALA A 19 7.23 -0.37 -4.61
CA ALA A 19 7.33 -1.64 -5.32
C ALA A 19 6.44 -1.67 -6.56
N ARG A 20 6.88 -2.39 -7.59
CA ARG A 20 6.19 -2.42 -8.88
C ARG A 20 4.87 -3.15 -8.78
N THR A 21 3.79 -2.57 -9.30
CA THR A 21 2.50 -3.24 -9.45
C THR A 21 2.61 -4.44 -10.39
N ILE A 22 2.16 -5.60 -9.93
CA ILE A 22 2.13 -6.85 -10.71
C ILE A 22 0.71 -7.33 -11.01
N ALA A 23 -0.29 -6.83 -10.28
CA ALA A 23 -1.70 -6.96 -10.63
C ALA A 23 -2.45 -5.69 -10.21
N CYS A 24 -3.40 -5.25 -11.02
CA CYS A 24 -4.21 -4.07 -10.77
C CYS A 24 -5.68 -4.43 -10.95
N HIS A 25 -6.50 -4.16 -9.93
CA HIS A 25 -7.93 -4.44 -9.90
C HIS A 25 -8.70 -3.18 -9.48
N PRO A 26 -8.81 -2.18 -10.36
CA PRO A 26 -9.48 -0.92 -10.05
C PRO A 26 -10.96 -1.13 -9.68
N GLU A 27 -11.63 -2.09 -10.33
CA GLU A 27 -13.03 -2.45 -10.00
C GLU A 27 -13.22 -2.98 -8.56
N GLN A 28 -12.13 -3.34 -7.88
CA GLN A 28 -12.13 -3.79 -6.48
C GLN A 28 -11.37 -2.82 -5.56
N GLY A 29 -10.79 -1.75 -6.11
CA GLY A 29 -10.09 -0.72 -5.36
C GLY A 29 -8.70 -1.12 -4.83
N TRP A 30 -7.99 -2.06 -5.48
CA TRP A 30 -6.66 -2.48 -5.03
C TRP A 30 -5.68 -2.84 -6.15
N SER A 31 -4.39 -2.85 -5.78
CA SER A 31 -3.27 -3.33 -6.60
C SER A 31 -2.34 -4.22 -5.77
N LEU A 32 -1.88 -5.32 -6.35
CA LEU A 32 -0.85 -6.17 -5.74
C LEU A 32 0.54 -5.73 -6.22
N LEU A 33 1.43 -5.45 -5.28
CA LEU A 33 2.81 -5.07 -5.53
C LEU A 33 3.74 -6.29 -5.51
N CYS A 34 4.90 -6.17 -6.19
CA CYS A 34 5.88 -7.24 -6.32
C CYS A 34 6.42 -7.76 -4.98
N ASN A 35 6.44 -6.94 -3.94
CA ASN A 35 6.86 -7.30 -2.58
C ASN A 35 5.75 -7.98 -1.77
N GLY A 36 4.58 -8.24 -2.36
CA GLY A 36 3.45 -8.90 -1.73
C GLY A 36 2.49 -7.97 -0.99
N VAL A 37 2.76 -6.66 -0.98
CA VAL A 37 1.85 -5.67 -0.40
C VAL A 37 0.62 -5.51 -1.30
N VAL A 38 -0.57 -5.51 -0.71
CA VAL A 38 -1.80 -5.07 -1.38
C VAL A 38 -2.02 -3.60 -1.04
N LEU A 39 -1.92 -2.74 -2.04
CA LEU A 39 -2.15 -1.31 -1.93
C LEU A 39 -3.61 -1.02 -2.31
N PHE A 40 -4.34 -0.36 -1.42
CA PHE A 40 -5.70 0.10 -1.65
C PHE A 40 -5.70 1.53 -2.22
N GLU A 41 -6.74 1.88 -2.97
CA GLU A 41 -6.88 3.21 -3.58
C GLU A 41 -6.95 4.36 -2.56
N ASP A 42 -7.35 4.06 -1.32
CA ASP A 42 -7.38 5.03 -0.23
C ASP A 42 -6.03 5.22 0.46
N THR A 43 -4.95 4.61 -0.05
CA THR A 43 -3.58 4.51 0.51
C THR A 43 -3.42 3.54 1.68
N GLY A 44 -4.46 2.77 2.04
CA GLY A 44 -4.31 1.66 2.97
C GLY A 44 -3.42 0.56 2.40
N GLU A 45 -2.79 -0.23 3.27
CA GLU A 45 -1.95 -1.35 2.86
C GLU A 45 -2.26 -2.62 3.67
N LEU A 46 -2.29 -3.77 3.01
CA LEU A 46 -2.23 -5.09 3.65
C LEU A 46 -0.86 -5.72 3.34
N LEU A 47 -0.08 -5.94 4.39
CA LEU A 47 1.26 -6.51 4.32
C LEU A 47 1.20 -8.04 4.11
N PRO A 48 2.28 -8.66 3.60
CA PRO A 48 2.35 -10.10 3.37
C PRO A 48 2.17 -10.97 4.62
N ASP A 49 2.48 -10.42 5.79
CA ASP A 49 2.31 -11.08 7.10
C ASP A 49 0.89 -10.91 7.67
N GLY A 50 0.00 -10.20 6.97
CA GLY A 50 -1.35 -9.88 7.40
C GLY A 50 -1.46 -8.59 8.22
N GLY A 51 -0.35 -7.87 8.42
CA GLY A 51 -0.36 -6.54 9.05
C GLY A 51 -1.16 -5.52 8.23
N VAL A 52 -1.88 -4.63 8.90
CA VAL A 52 -2.70 -3.60 8.26
C VAL A 52 -2.11 -2.22 8.54
N ILE A 53 -1.85 -1.46 7.47
CA ILE A 53 -1.52 -0.04 7.55
C ILE A 53 -2.78 0.76 7.22
N ALA A 54 -3.15 1.64 8.14
CA ALA A 54 -4.31 2.48 7.96
C ALA A 54 -4.10 3.49 6.80
N PRO A 55 -5.16 3.82 6.05
CA PRO A 55 -5.04 4.77 4.96
C PRO A 55 -4.66 6.17 5.46
N HIS A 56 -3.82 6.87 4.70
CA HIS A 56 -3.41 8.27 4.92
C HIS A 56 -4.54 9.25 4.56
N ARG A 57 -5.63 9.19 5.33
CA ARG A 57 -6.70 10.18 5.27
C ARG A 57 -6.26 11.44 6.05
N PRO A 58 -6.52 12.65 5.56
CA PRO A 58 -6.53 13.83 6.42
C PRO A 58 -7.71 13.72 7.38
N THR A 59 -7.57 12.96 8.46
CA THR A 59 -8.56 12.85 9.55
C THR A 59 -8.36 13.95 10.60
N ASP A 60 -7.33 14.78 10.48
CA ASP A 60 -7.09 15.96 11.33
C ASP A 60 -7.91 17.20 10.91
N MET A 61 -9.08 16.99 10.30
CA MET A 61 -10.18 17.92 10.53
C MET A 61 -10.99 17.33 11.66
N ALA A 62 -10.45 17.43 12.89
CA ALA A 62 -11.26 17.32 14.08
C ALA A 62 -12.44 18.28 13.88
N ILE A 63 -13.62 17.73 13.63
CA ILE A 63 -14.85 18.48 13.64
C ILE A 63 -14.95 18.98 15.06
N SER A 64 -14.56 20.23 15.32
CA SER A 64 -14.91 20.93 16.54
C SER A 64 -16.43 20.95 16.59
N ALA A 65 -17.00 19.97 17.30
CA ALA A 65 -18.41 19.97 17.64
C ALA A 65 -18.66 21.25 18.46
N ALA A 66 -19.60 22.06 17.95
CA ALA A 66 -20.02 23.33 18.52
C ALA A 66 -20.63 23.19 19.92
#